data_AF-A0A7S0X4X5-F1
#
_entry.id   AF-A0A7S0X4X5-F1
#
_cell.length_a   1.000
_cell.length_b   1.000
_cell.length_c   1.000
_cell.angle_alpha   90.00
_cell.angle_beta   90.00
_cell.angle_gamma   90.00
#
_symmetry.space_group_name_H-M   'P 1'
#
loop_
_entity.id
_entity.type
_entity.pdbx_description
1 polymer ?
#
loop_
_entity_poly.entity_id
_entity_poly.type
_entity_poly.pdbx_seq_one_letter_code
_entity_poly.pdbx_strand_id
1 'polypeptide(L)'
;MDDFEVEFDFEDELNADVGGQPTEAPQSMPANARKNYRQTVCRHWLRGLCMKGNNCGFLHQFDKQRMPTCRFYAKYNECKEPDCPFKHSLEDVKDCNMFKLGFCIHGPNCRYRHAPTSQPPATVAEAALIGRPGHLHGAPSHMQRYQMALAKQQSEAGRE
;
A
#
# COMPACT_ATOMS: atom_id res chain seq x y z
N MET A 1 -63.24 0.44 9.11
CA MET A 1 -62.42 -0.37 8.17
C MET A 1 -61.03 0.15 8.44
N ASP A 2 -60.45 -0.39 9.49
CA ASP A 2 -59.26 0.13 10.13
C ASP A 2 -58.14 -0.78 9.66
N ASP A 3 -57.24 -0.20 8.86
CA ASP A 3 -56.01 -0.81 8.38
C ASP A 3 -55.22 -1.33 9.58
N PHE A 4 -55.21 -2.65 9.73
CA PHE A 4 -54.46 -3.34 10.76
C PHE A 4 -53.00 -3.35 10.29
N GLU A 5 -52.26 -2.30 10.66
CA GLU A 5 -50.82 -2.22 10.46
C GLU A 5 -50.15 -3.26 11.37
N VAL A 6 -49.99 -4.48 10.85
CA VAL A 6 -49.27 -5.57 11.53
C VAL A 6 -47.78 -5.28 11.37
N GLU A 7 -47.24 -4.54 12.31
CA GLU A 7 -45.79 -4.41 12.47
C GLU A 7 -45.26 -5.75 13.01
N PHE A 8 -44.50 -6.46 12.18
CA PHE A 8 -43.92 -7.75 12.55
C PHE A 8 -42.60 -7.46 13.29
N ASP A 9 -42.47 -7.93 14.52
CA ASP A 9 -41.33 -7.67 15.45
C ASP A 9 -39.95 -8.12 14.90
N PHE A 10 -39.90 -8.70 13.70
CA PHE A 10 -38.70 -9.12 12.98
C PHE A 10 -38.22 -8.12 11.89
N GLU A 11 -38.97 -7.06 11.59
CA GLU A 11 -38.57 -6.08 10.57
C GLU A 11 -37.35 -5.25 10.99
N ASP A 12 -37.22 -4.95 12.28
CA ASP A 12 -36.08 -4.19 12.82
C ASP A 12 -34.77 -4.99 12.81
N GLU A 13 -34.83 -6.32 13.01
CA GLU A 13 -33.66 -7.21 12.91
C GLU A 13 -33.23 -7.45 11.45
N LEU A 14 -34.16 -7.47 10.50
CA LEU A 14 -33.86 -7.54 9.07
C LEU A 14 -33.23 -6.24 8.55
N ASN A 15 -33.70 -5.08 9.03
CA ASN A 15 -33.14 -3.78 8.65
C ASN A 15 -31.71 -3.55 9.17
N ALA A 16 -31.33 -4.18 10.29
CA ALA A 16 -29.98 -4.07 10.86
C ALA A 16 -28.89 -4.79 10.01
N ASP A 17 -29.26 -5.85 9.27
CA ASP A 17 -28.35 -6.54 8.33
C ASP A 17 -28.46 -6.01 6.90
N VAL A 18 -29.61 -5.41 6.53
CA VAL A 18 -29.88 -4.86 5.19
C VAL A 18 -29.43 -3.39 5.03
N GLY A 19 -29.18 -2.67 6.14
CA GLY A 19 -29.18 -1.20 6.15
C GLY A 19 -27.82 -0.49 6.24
N GLY A 20 -26.73 -1.11 5.79
CA GLY A 20 -25.50 -0.36 5.52
C GLY A 20 -24.60 -0.05 6.73
N GLN A 21 -23.36 0.26 6.38
CA GLN A 21 -22.25 0.39 7.31
C GLN A 21 -22.31 1.78 8.00
N PRO A 22 -22.06 1.90 9.33
CA PRO A 22 -22.19 3.18 10.04
C PRO A 22 -21.30 4.28 9.43
N THR A 23 -21.86 5.47 9.23
CA THR A 23 -21.22 6.55 8.45
C THR A 23 -20.11 7.26 9.22
N GLU A 24 -20.15 7.22 10.54
CA GLU A 24 -19.21 7.95 11.41
C GLU A 24 -18.00 7.12 11.85
N ALA A 25 -16.86 7.80 11.97
CA ALA A 25 -15.64 7.20 12.48
C ALA A 25 -15.69 7.05 14.01
N PRO A 26 -15.20 5.93 14.58
CA PRO A 26 -15.09 5.77 16.02
C PRO A 26 -14.26 6.90 16.64
N GLN A 27 -14.75 7.49 17.73
CA GLN A 27 -14.07 8.61 18.40
C GLN A 27 -12.71 8.22 18.99
N SER A 28 -12.48 6.93 19.26
CA SER A 28 -11.23 6.36 19.75
C SER A 28 -10.08 6.35 18.74
N MET A 29 -10.33 6.68 17.47
CA MET A 29 -9.33 6.63 16.40
C MET A 29 -8.47 7.90 16.33
N PRO A 30 -7.17 7.80 16.01
CA PRO A 30 -6.31 8.96 15.82
C PRO A 30 -6.79 9.83 14.65
N ALA A 31 -6.64 11.15 14.77
CA ALA A 31 -7.17 12.13 13.82
C ALA A 31 -6.77 11.86 12.35
N ASN A 32 -5.54 11.40 12.11
CA ASN A 32 -5.07 11.04 10.76
C ASN A 32 -5.82 9.83 10.17
N ALA A 33 -6.10 8.81 10.99
CA ALA A 33 -6.84 7.64 10.54
C ALA A 33 -8.33 7.95 10.31
N ARG A 34 -8.88 8.89 11.09
CA ARG A 34 -10.27 9.37 10.96
C ARG A 34 -10.52 10.09 9.63
N LYS A 35 -9.54 10.85 9.10
CA LYS A 35 -9.62 11.47 7.76
C LYS A 35 -9.70 10.44 6.63
N ASN A 36 -9.01 9.30 6.79
CA ASN A 36 -8.97 8.23 5.79
C ASN A 36 -10.02 7.13 6.05
N TYR A 37 -10.85 7.28 7.08
CA TYR A 37 -11.84 6.30 7.45
C TYR A 37 -12.92 6.19 6.37
N ARG A 38 -13.14 4.97 5.85
CA ARG A 38 -14.16 4.65 4.84
C ARG A 38 -14.15 5.54 3.59
N GLN A 39 -12.99 6.07 3.24
CA GLN A 39 -12.81 6.85 2.01
C GLN A 39 -12.71 5.97 0.76
N THR A 40 -12.42 4.67 0.93
CA THR A 40 -12.21 3.74 -0.19
C THR A 40 -13.08 2.50 -0.02
N VAL A 41 -13.68 2.05 -1.12
CA VAL A 41 -14.50 0.83 -1.17
C VAL A 41 -13.68 -0.39 -0.76
N CYS A 42 -14.27 -1.22 0.10
CA CYS A 42 -13.66 -2.44 0.57
C CYS A 42 -13.61 -3.49 -0.55
N ARG A 43 -12.40 -3.83 -1.01
CA ARG A 43 -12.19 -4.86 -2.03
C ARG A 43 -12.71 -6.26 -1.67
N HIS A 44 -12.79 -6.58 -0.37
CA HIS A 44 -13.26 -7.90 0.08
C HIS A 44 -14.78 -7.94 0.16
N TRP A 45 -15.41 -6.81 0.51
CA TRP A 45 -16.87 -6.68 0.55
C TRP A 45 -17.47 -6.83 -0.84
N LEU A 46 -16.84 -6.26 -1.87
CA LEU A 46 -17.23 -6.45 -3.28
C LEU A 46 -17.29 -7.93 -3.72
N ARG A 47 -16.66 -8.84 -2.97
CA ARG A 47 -16.63 -10.29 -3.24
C ARG A 47 -17.42 -11.11 -2.22
N GLY A 48 -18.10 -10.48 -1.27
CA GLY A 48 -18.75 -11.16 -0.15
C GLY A 48 -17.79 -11.82 0.85
N LEU A 49 -16.50 -11.45 0.86
CA LEU A 49 -15.45 -12.06 1.69
C LEU A 49 -15.04 -11.21 2.90
N CYS A 50 -15.71 -10.08 3.15
CA CYS A 50 -15.34 -9.21 4.26
C CYS A 50 -15.94 -9.71 5.58
N MET A 51 -15.10 -10.29 6.44
CA MET A 51 -15.52 -10.78 7.76
C MET A 51 -15.66 -9.68 8.83
N LYS A 52 -15.28 -8.43 8.52
CA LYS A 52 -15.24 -7.34 9.51
C LYS A 52 -16.60 -6.66 9.72
N GLY A 53 -17.60 -6.95 8.89
CA GLY A 53 -18.93 -6.33 8.96
C GLY A 53 -18.87 -4.81 9.14
N ASN A 54 -19.58 -4.33 10.15
CA ASN A 54 -19.67 -2.91 10.49
C ASN A 54 -18.40 -2.30 11.07
N ASN A 55 -17.40 -3.11 11.42
CA ASN A 55 -16.12 -2.63 11.96
C ASN A 55 -15.05 -2.49 10.87
N CYS A 56 -15.38 -2.73 9.59
CA CYS A 56 -14.43 -2.52 8.51
C CYS A 56 -14.12 -1.03 8.34
N GLY A 57 -12.83 -0.66 8.37
CA GLY A 57 -12.39 0.72 8.10
C GLY A 57 -12.50 1.16 6.64
N PHE A 58 -12.98 0.28 5.76
CA PHE A 58 -13.24 0.54 4.35
C PHE A 58 -14.75 0.53 4.09
N LEU A 59 -15.17 1.24 3.05
CA LEU A 59 -16.58 1.45 2.72
C LEU A 59 -17.23 0.18 2.14
N HIS A 60 -18.34 -0.26 2.72
CA HIS A 60 -19.20 -1.32 2.21
C HIS A 60 -20.38 -0.74 1.40
N GLN A 61 -20.05 0.05 0.39
CA GLN A 61 -21.01 0.64 -0.55
C GLN A 61 -20.35 0.70 -1.92
N PHE A 62 -21.11 0.41 -2.97
CA PHE A 62 -20.58 0.49 -4.32
C PHE A 62 -20.55 1.95 -4.75
N ASP A 63 -19.33 2.49 -4.88
CA ASP A 63 -19.10 3.85 -5.34
C ASP A 63 -17.88 3.85 -6.28
N LYS A 64 -18.13 4.18 -7.56
CA LYS A 64 -17.08 4.20 -8.59
C LYS A 64 -15.98 5.23 -8.32
N GLN A 65 -16.29 6.36 -7.68
CA GLN A 65 -15.31 7.43 -7.39
C GLN A 65 -14.36 7.03 -6.25
N ARG A 66 -14.91 6.35 -5.25
CA ARG A 66 -14.17 5.85 -4.07
C ARG A 66 -13.60 4.45 -4.28
N MET A 67 -13.73 3.87 -5.47
CA MET A 67 -13.17 2.56 -5.78
C MET A 67 -11.63 2.59 -5.71
N PRO A 68 -10.93 1.56 -5.23
CA PRO A 68 -9.47 1.52 -5.33
C PRO A 68 -9.00 1.42 -6.79
N THR A 69 -7.75 1.81 -7.04
CA THR A 69 -7.07 1.64 -8.34
C THR A 69 -6.99 0.16 -8.73
N CYS A 70 -7.24 -0.13 -10.00
CA CYS A 70 -7.12 -1.46 -10.58
C CYS A 70 -5.69 -1.98 -10.46
N ARG A 71 -5.53 -3.20 -9.94
CA ARG A 71 -4.21 -3.82 -9.74
C ARG A 71 -3.49 -4.11 -11.05
N PHE A 72 -4.23 -4.56 -12.08
CA PHE A 72 -3.65 -4.88 -13.39
C PHE A 72 -3.21 -3.61 -14.10
N TYR A 73 -4.07 -2.59 -14.12
CA TYR A 73 -3.73 -1.28 -14.65
C TYR A 73 -2.53 -0.66 -13.92
N ALA A 74 -2.50 -0.69 -12.58
CA ALA A 74 -1.38 -0.14 -11.81
C ALA A 74 -0.03 -0.82 -12.09
N LYS A 75 -0.03 -2.10 -12.50
CA LYS A 75 1.19 -2.87 -12.73
C LYS A 75 1.62 -2.89 -14.20
N TYR A 76 0.67 -2.99 -15.11
CA TYR A 76 0.92 -3.22 -16.54
C TYR A 76 0.48 -2.04 -17.42
N ASN A 77 -0.12 -1.00 -16.83
CA ASN A 77 -0.84 0.07 -17.54
C ASN A 77 -1.94 -0.45 -18.49
N GLU A 78 -2.38 -1.69 -18.29
CA GLU A 78 -3.38 -2.36 -19.11
C GLU A 78 -4.30 -3.19 -18.20
N CYS A 79 -5.60 -3.14 -18.49
CA CYS A 79 -6.60 -4.01 -17.88
C CYS A 79 -7.38 -4.69 -19.01
N LYS A 80 -7.58 -6.01 -18.89
CA LYS A 80 -8.29 -6.82 -19.88
C LYS A 80 -9.81 -6.76 -19.72
N GLU A 81 -10.29 -6.28 -18.58
CA GLU A 81 -11.72 -6.20 -18.27
C GLU A 81 -12.30 -4.88 -18.84
N PRO A 82 -13.25 -4.95 -19.79
CA PRO A 82 -13.81 -3.76 -20.43
C PRO A 82 -14.65 -2.91 -19.47
N ASP A 83 -15.38 -3.55 -18.55
CA ASP A 83 -16.11 -2.88 -17.46
C ASP A 83 -15.44 -3.17 -16.11
N CYS A 84 -14.16 -2.82 -15.99
CA CYS A 84 -13.46 -2.98 -14.73
C CYS A 84 -14.10 -2.08 -13.66
N PRO A 85 -14.57 -2.63 -12.52
CA PRO A 85 -15.16 -1.79 -11.48
C PRO A 85 -14.15 -0.85 -10.84
N PHE A 86 -12.85 -1.18 -10.89
CA PHE A 86 -11.74 -0.45 -10.29
C PHE A 86 -11.25 0.73 -11.14
N LYS A 87 -10.60 1.71 -10.51
CA LYS A 87 -10.13 2.92 -11.23
C LYS A 87 -8.93 2.64 -12.10
N HIS A 88 -8.95 3.16 -13.34
CA HIS A 88 -7.82 3.17 -14.28
C HIS A 88 -7.10 4.53 -14.26
N SER A 89 -6.78 5.06 -13.08
CA SER A 89 -5.89 6.21 -12.89
C SER A 89 -4.82 5.89 -11.85
N LEU A 90 -3.60 6.39 -12.08
CA LEU A 90 -2.46 6.25 -11.17
C LEU A 90 -2.35 7.41 -10.17
N GLU A 91 -3.25 8.39 -10.22
CA GLU A 91 -3.18 9.61 -9.37
C GLU A 91 -3.30 9.28 -7.88
N ASP A 92 -4.22 8.38 -7.53
CA ASP A 92 -4.47 7.95 -6.14
C ASP A 92 -3.37 7.05 -5.54
N VAL A 93 -2.44 6.57 -6.37
CA VAL A 93 -1.34 5.72 -5.91
C VAL A 93 -0.35 6.60 -5.14
N LYS A 94 -0.22 6.36 -3.84
CA LYS A 94 0.75 7.08 -3.00
C LYS A 94 2.16 6.89 -3.54
N ASP A 95 2.97 7.94 -3.40
CA ASP A 95 4.39 7.85 -3.75
C ASP A 95 5.12 6.90 -2.80
N CYS A 96 6.16 6.26 -3.32
CA CYS A 96 7.01 5.38 -2.54
C CYS A 96 7.91 6.21 -1.63
N ASN A 97 7.69 6.13 -0.31
CA ASN A 97 8.55 6.78 0.67
C ASN A 97 10.02 6.33 0.54
N MET A 98 10.27 5.06 0.18
CA MET A 98 11.62 4.53 0.02
C MET A 98 12.32 5.15 -1.20
N PHE A 99 11.62 5.24 -2.32
CA PHE A 99 12.14 5.92 -3.51
C PHE A 99 12.37 7.43 -3.28
N LYS A 100 11.50 8.09 -2.50
CA LYS A 100 11.70 9.48 -2.08
C LYS A 100 13.00 9.69 -1.29
N LEU A 101 13.49 8.66 -0.60
CA LEU A 101 14.78 8.68 0.10
C LEU A 101 15.98 8.36 -0.82
N GLY A 102 15.73 8.07 -2.09
CA GLY A 102 16.74 7.88 -3.13
C GLY A 102 16.73 6.50 -3.77
N PHE A 103 16.29 5.45 -3.07
CA PHE A 103 16.32 4.09 -3.60
C PHE A 103 15.16 3.25 -3.07
N CYS A 104 14.54 2.41 -3.91
CA CYS A 104 13.49 1.48 -3.50
C CYS A 104 13.90 0.03 -3.78
N ILE A 105 13.88 -0.82 -2.75
CA ILE A 105 14.24 -2.26 -2.85
C ILE A 105 13.37 -3.04 -3.84
N HIS A 106 12.15 -2.56 -4.12
CA HIS A 106 11.25 -3.20 -5.08
C HIS A 106 11.53 -2.78 -6.53
N GLY A 107 12.43 -1.81 -6.73
CA GLY A 107 12.84 -1.32 -8.05
C GLY A 107 11.64 -0.90 -8.91
N PRO A 108 11.62 -1.23 -10.22
CA PRO A 108 10.55 -0.84 -11.13
C PRO A 108 9.21 -1.52 -10.83
N ASN A 109 9.20 -2.59 -10.02
CA ASN A 109 7.99 -3.33 -9.66
C ASN A 109 7.38 -2.85 -8.32
N CYS A 110 7.78 -1.67 -7.83
CA CYS A 110 7.22 -1.13 -6.60
C CYS A 110 5.71 -0.91 -6.73
N ARG A 111 4.97 -1.27 -5.67
CA ARG A 111 3.53 -1.02 -5.58
C ARG A 111 3.18 0.47 -5.53
N TYR A 112 4.12 1.29 -5.06
CA TYR A 112 3.95 2.72 -4.89
C TYR A 112 4.63 3.48 -6.03
N ARG A 113 4.12 4.67 -6.33
CA ARG A 113 4.61 5.48 -7.45
C ARG A 113 6.02 6.00 -7.16
N HIS A 114 6.92 5.83 -8.11
CA HIS A 114 8.25 6.43 -8.08
C HIS A 114 8.17 7.78 -8.80
N ALA A 115 8.00 8.87 -8.05
CA ALA A 115 8.03 10.21 -8.62
C ALA A 115 9.46 10.54 -9.06
N PRO A 116 9.70 11.05 -10.28
CA PRO A 116 11.01 11.48 -10.70
C PRO A 116 11.47 12.63 -9.80
N THR A 117 12.54 12.41 -9.03
CA THR A 117 13.23 13.49 -8.33
C THR A 117 13.85 14.41 -9.38
N SER A 118 13.80 15.73 -9.15
CA SER A 118 14.39 16.74 -10.05
C SER A 118 15.91 16.63 -10.20
N GLN A 119 16.55 15.80 -9.39
CA GLN A 119 17.97 15.50 -9.50
C GLN A 119 18.17 14.49 -10.64
N PRO A 120 19.11 14.74 -11.57
CA PRO A 120 19.47 13.75 -12.57
C PRO A 120 19.80 12.42 -11.87
N PRO A 121 19.41 11.27 -12.44
CA PRO A 121 19.71 9.98 -11.83
C PRO A 121 21.22 9.93 -11.57
N ALA A 122 21.61 9.79 -10.30
CA ALA A 122 23.00 9.66 -9.92
C ALA A 122 23.66 8.61 -10.85
N THR A 123 24.84 8.93 -11.36
CA THR A 123 25.51 8.07 -12.34
C THR A 123 25.60 6.65 -11.79
N VAL A 124 25.62 5.62 -12.65
CA VAL A 124 25.76 4.22 -12.19
C VAL A 124 26.95 4.01 -11.26
N ALA A 125 27.97 4.87 -11.35
CA ALA A 125 29.12 4.94 -10.45
C ALA A 125 28.77 5.55 -9.08
N GLU A 126 28.04 6.67 -9.01
CA GLU A 126 27.55 7.25 -7.75
C GLU A 126 26.50 6.38 -7.06
N ALA A 127 25.57 5.79 -7.81
CA ALA A 127 24.58 4.86 -7.27
C ALA A 127 25.23 3.59 -6.71
N ALA A 128 26.37 3.17 -7.26
CA ALA A 128 27.16 2.05 -6.74
C ALA A 128 27.92 2.40 -5.45
N LEU A 129 28.29 3.68 -5.24
CA LEU A 129 28.92 4.18 -4.01
C LEU A 129 27.92 4.31 -2.84
N ILE A 130 26.64 4.56 -3.13
CA ILE A 130 25.55 4.65 -2.14
C ILE A 130 25.12 3.27 -1.59
N GLY A 131 25.71 2.19 -2.09
CA GLY A 131 25.56 0.86 -1.53
C GLY A 131 24.45 0.07 -2.21
N ARG A 132 24.83 -1.09 -2.75
CA ARG A 132 23.89 -2.06 -3.30
C ARG A 132 22.89 -2.52 -2.21
N PRO A 133 21.60 -2.70 -2.55
CA PRO A 133 20.61 -3.22 -1.61
C PRO A 133 20.76 -4.73 -1.49
N GLY A 134 21.11 -5.14 -0.28
CA GLY A 134 21.23 -6.53 0.16
C GLY A 134 21.85 -6.66 1.55
N HIS A 135 22.13 -5.54 2.20
CA HIS A 135 22.84 -5.50 3.46
C HIS A 135 21.98 -4.83 4.52
N LEU A 136 21.27 -5.66 5.30
CA LEU A 136 20.78 -5.22 6.60
C LEU A 136 22.03 -4.84 7.42
N HIS A 137 22.13 -3.57 7.84
CA HIS A 137 23.11 -3.07 8.82
C HIS A 137 24.58 -2.89 8.40
N GLY A 138 24.86 -2.16 7.31
CA GLY A 138 26.16 -1.48 7.09
C GLY A 138 27.46 -2.31 7.21
N ALA A 139 27.42 -3.64 7.19
CA ALA A 139 28.61 -4.47 7.27
C ALA A 139 29.23 -4.69 5.88
N PRO A 140 30.58 -4.75 5.79
CA PRO A 140 31.28 -4.98 4.54
C PRO A 140 30.90 -6.33 3.91
N SER A 141 30.85 -6.38 2.58
CA SER A 141 30.58 -7.62 1.84
C SER A 141 31.65 -8.69 2.11
N HIS A 142 31.37 -9.96 1.82
CA HIS A 142 32.34 -11.06 2.02
C HIS A 142 33.68 -10.80 1.31
N MET A 143 33.63 -10.30 0.07
CA MET A 143 34.83 -9.96 -0.70
C MET A 143 35.61 -8.80 -0.08
N GLN A 144 34.90 -7.83 0.49
CA GLN A 144 35.50 -6.66 1.15
C GLN A 144 36.14 -7.04 2.49
N ARG A 145 35.51 -7.94 3.25
CA ARG A 145 36.11 -8.55 4.45
C ARG A 145 37.37 -9.33 4.12
N TYR A 146 37.35 -10.09 3.02
CA TYR A 146 38.52 -10.82 2.54
C TYR A 146 39.67 -9.88 2.13
N GLN A 147 39.38 -8.83 1.36
CA GLN A 147 40.37 -7.82 0.97
C GLN A 147 40.96 -7.06 2.17
N MET A 148 40.12 -6.67 3.14
CA MET A 148 40.57 -6.03 4.37
C MET A 148 41.47 -6.95 5.21
N ALA A 149 41.17 -8.25 5.26
CA ALA A 149 41.99 -9.23 5.95
C ALA A 149 43.38 -9.40 5.28
N LEU A 150 43.42 -9.46 3.94
CA LEU A 150 44.67 -9.54 3.19
C LEU A 150 45.53 -8.27 3.37
N ALA A 151 44.92 -7.09 3.32
CA ALA A 151 45.63 -5.83 3.51
C ALA A 151 46.22 -5.71 4.92
N LYS A 152 45.51 -6.20 5.93
CA LYS A 152 46.00 -6.25 7.31
C LYS A 152 47.22 -7.18 7.43
N GLN A 153 47.17 -8.37 6.85
CA GLN A 153 48.30 -9.31 6.85
C GLN A 153 49.55 -8.74 6.18
N GLN A 154 49.38 -8.01 5.07
CA GLN A 154 50.49 -7.34 4.38
C GLN A 154 51.10 -6.20 5.23
N SER A 155 50.28 -5.47 5.98
CA SER A 155 50.76 -4.41 6.87
C SER A 155 51.53 -4.93 8.09
N GLU A 156 51.20 -6.14 8.53
CA GLU A 156 51.85 -6.81 9.66
C GLU A 156 53.18 -7.45 9.21
N ALA A 157 53.23 -8.02 8.01
CA ALA A 157 54.46 -8.58 7.43
C ALA A 157 55.50 -7.52 7.00
N GLY A 158 55.10 -6.26 6.86
CA GLY A 158 56.00 -5.14 6.50
C GLY A 158 56.54 -4.34 7.68
N ARG A 159 56.29 -4.79 8.93
CA ARG A 159 56.76 -4.16 10.17
C ARG A 159 57.85 -4.96 10.89
N GLU A 160 58.37 -6.01 10.28
CA GLU A 160 59.54 -6.80 10.74
C GLU A 160 60.77 -6.48 9.89
#